data_AF-A0A2H6LL25-F1
#
_entry.id   AF-A0A2H6LL25-F1
#
_cell.length_a   1.000
_cell.length_b   1.000
_cell.length_c   1.000
_cell.angle_alpha   90.00
_cell.angle_beta   90.00
_cell.angle_gamma   90.00
#
_symmetry.space_group_name_H-M   'P 1'
#
loop_
_entity.id
_entity.type
_entity.pdbx_description
1 polymer ?
#
loop_
_entity_poly.entity_id
_entity_poly.type
_entity_poly.pdbx_seq_one_letter_code
_entity_poly.pdbx_strand_id
1 'polypeptide(L)'
;MSFLTSFPPILLEKAPEERLNYFLSYTVAHPRLIEATDMVMNTIEEPAGASFIFVYGPSGIGKTTMRLRIEQALINQALPELKTDRGHIPVVGVEALGTESTQFNWKDYFTRSLIALEEPLIEYKVDYGMRGIQRNAQGELTIEPKVTAPELRRALENALKYRRPKAFLIDEAQHMQKMASGRRLQDNMDCLKSLANLTGVVHVLFGTYELLLFRNLSAQLSRRTVDIHFPRYRINNQNDVEAFTSVIFNFQRHLPVEEEPDLINNYEYFYAGSLGCIGILKDWLTRALKLSLKEGGKSLTLKHLEQRAWSVAQRQTMLKEIEEGERQLIENTDKHQQLYDALGLSRESFTDLVNSSSNQPNQSTEVLDKSQKRNRKVAKRNPKRDSIKGLD
;
A
#
# COMPACT_ATOMS: atom_id res chain seq x y z
N MET A 1 -32.46 -26.25 -1.54
CA MET A 1 -32.44 -24.99 -0.76
C MET A 1 -31.87 -23.92 -1.68
N SER A 2 -32.59 -22.82 -1.88
CA SER A 2 -32.18 -21.75 -2.80
C SER A 2 -30.88 -21.13 -2.33
N PHE A 3 -29.77 -21.40 -3.03
CA PHE A 3 -28.53 -20.65 -2.87
C PHE A 3 -28.81 -19.22 -3.33
N LEU A 4 -29.16 -18.33 -2.39
CA LEU A 4 -29.33 -16.90 -2.66
C LEU A 4 -28.01 -16.38 -3.24
N THR A 5 -27.94 -16.10 -4.54
CA THR A 5 -26.75 -15.54 -5.18
C THR A 5 -26.37 -14.21 -4.52
N SER A 6 -25.07 -13.94 -4.31
CA SER A 6 -24.63 -12.70 -3.64
C SER A 6 -24.65 -11.46 -4.57
N PHE A 7 -24.89 -11.65 -5.87
CA PHE A 7 -25.13 -10.57 -6.83
C PHE A 7 -26.64 -10.36 -7.08
N PRO A 8 -27.07 -9.15 -7.49
CA PRO A 8 -28.46 -8.87 -7.82
C PRO A 8 -29.02 -9.83 -8.89
N PRO A 9 -30.09 -10.60 -8.62
CA PRO A 9 -30.61 -11.62 -9.55
C PRO A 9 -30.99 -11.07 -10.93
N ILE A 10 -31.45 -9.81 -10.97
CA ILE A 10 -31.82 -9.10 -12.21
C ILE A 10 -30.66 -9.04 -13.21
N LEU A 11 -29.40 -9.15 -12.76
CA LEU A 11 -28.24 -9.15 -13.64
C LEU A 11 -28.24 -10.32 -14.62
N LEU A 12 -28.85 -11.46 -14.29
CA LEU A 12 -28.90 -12.61 -15.21
C LEU A 12 -29.72 -12.31 -16.47
N GLU A 13 -30.70 -11.42 -16.35
CA GLU A 13 -31.56 -10.97 -17.45
C GLU A 13 -30.93 -9.81 -18.25
N LYS A 14 -29.85 -9.22 -17.74
CA LYS A 14 -29.16 -8.10 -18.39
C LYS A 14 -28.21 -8.55 -19.48
N ALA A 15 -27.85 -7.59 -20.34
CA ALA A 15 -26.85 -7.80 -21.36
C ALA A 15 -25.50 -8.27 -20.75
N PRO A 16 -24.73 -9.10 -21.46
CA PRO A 16 -23.38 -9.52 -21.05
C PRO A 16 -22.47 -8.39 -20.57
N GLU A 17 -22.58 -7.21 -21.17
CA GLU A 17 -21.77 -6.03 -20.83
C GLU A 17 -22.11 -5.49 -19.43
N GLU A 18 -23.39 -5.40 -19.07
CA GLU A 18 -23.83 -4.97 -17.74
C GLU A 18 -23.37 -5.95 -16.66
N ARG A 19 -23.47 -7.26 -16.94
CA ARG A 19 -22.98 -8.33 -16.06
C ARG A 19 -21.47 -8.22 -15.84
N LEU A 20 -20.70 -8.01 -16.92
CA LEU A 20 -19.25 -7.84 -16.83
C LEU A 20 -18.89 -6.56 -16.05
N ASN A 21 -19.59 -5.45 -16.30
CA ASN A 21 -19.36 -4.18 -15.61
C ASN A 21 -19.66 -4.28 -14.10
N TYR A 22 -20.70 -5.02 -13.71
CA TYR A 22 -20.94 -5.34 -12.30
C TYR A 22 -19.73 -6.03 -11.68
N PHE A 23 -19.24 -7.12 -12.29
CA PHE A 23 -18.10 -7.86 -11.74
C PHE A 23 -16.81 -7.03 -11.73
N LEU A 24 -16.59 -6.18 -12.75
CA LEU A 24 -15.49 -5.22 -12.78
C LEU A 24 -15.53 -4.24 -11.59
N SER A 25 -16.71 -3.69 -11.30
CA SER A 25 -16.90 -2.75 -10.18
C SER A 25 -16.83 -3.39 -8.80
N TYR A 26 -17.16 -4.69 -8.70
CA TYR A 26 -17.18 -5.41 -7.43
C TYR A 26 -15.78 -5.47 -6.81
N THR A 27 -15.62 -5.06 -5.56
CA THR A 27 -14.34 -5.15 -4.85
C THR A 27 -14.50 -6.00 -3.59
N VAL A 28 -13.67 -7.03 -3.46
CA VAL A 28 -13.64 -7.88 -2.26
C VAL A 28 -12.81 -7.23 -1.15
N ALA A 29 -13.37 -7.14 0.06
CA ALA A 29 -12.58 -6.81 1.25
C ALA A 29 -11.85 -8.07 1.73
N HIS A 30 -10.60 -7.93 2.14
CA HIS A 30 -9.79 -9.03 2.65
C HIS A 30 -8.82 -8.54 3.71
N PRO A 31 -8.34 -9.41 4.64
CA PRO A 31 -7.55 -9.00 5.80
C PRO A 31 -6.40 -8.06 5.47
N ARG A 32 -5.53 -8.43 4.51
CA ARG A 32 -4.37 -7.61 4.12
C ARG A 32 -4.72 -6.21 3.58
N LEU A 33 -5.86 -6.07 2.88
CA LEU A 33 -6.31 -4.77 2.37
C LEU A 33 -6.83 -3.91 3.51
N ILE A 34 -7.60 -4.51 4.43
CA ILE A 34 -8.15 -3.82 5.60
C ILE A 34 -7.00 -3.35 6.49
N GLU A 35 -6.11 -4.28 6.91
CA GLU A 35 -4.95 -3.98 7.76
C GLU A 35 -4.09 -2.83 7.19
N ALA A 36 -3.74 -2.91 5.90
CA ALA A 36 -2.91 -1.88 5.29
C ALA A 36 -3.66 -0.56 5.05
N THR A 37 -4.97 -0.59 4.74
CA THR A 37 -5.79 0.63 4.71
C THR A 37 -5.83 1.29 6.08
N ASP A 38 -6.06 0.53 7.15
CA ASP A 38 -6.16 1.04 8.51
C ASP A 38 -4.83 1.65 8.97
N MET A 39 -3.70 1.01 8.67
CA MET A 39 -2.37 1.58 8.93
C MET A 39 -2.17 2.92 8.21
N VAL A 40 -2.58 3.03 6.93
CA VAL A 40 -2.47 4.29 6.18
C VAL A 40 -3.38 5.36 6.79
N MET A 41 -4.64 5.03 7.08
CA MET A 41 -5.61 5.97 7.65
C MET A 41 -5.14 6.49 9.01
N ASN A 42 -4.70 5.60 9.91
CA ASN A 42 -4.16 5.98 11.21
C ASN A 42 -2.94 6.91 11.07
N THR A 43 -2.06 6.63 10.10
CA THR A 43 -0.88 7.47 9.86
C THR A 43 -1.23 8.82 9.24
N ILE A 44 -2.30 8.92 8.44
CA ILE A 44 -2.81 10.21 7.92
C ILE A 44 -3.40 11.04 9.07
N GLU A 45 -4.16 10.41 9.97
CA GLU A 45 -4.78 11.08 11.11
C GLU A 45 -3.75 11.52 12.15
N GLU A 46 -2.74 10.68 12.41
CA GLU A 46 -1.67 10.94 13.37
C GLU A 46 -0.28 10.72 12.75
N PRO A 47 0.23 11.69 11.95
CA PRO A 47 1.47 11.48 11.21
C PRO A 47 2.73 11.40 12.08
N ALA A 48 2.68 11.82 13.35
CA ALA A 48 3.82 11.81 14.28
C ALA A 48 5.11 12.44 13.71
N GLY A 49 4.99 13.45 12.83
CA GLY A 49 6.10 14.12 12.16
C GLY A 49 6.48 13.52 10.79
N ALA A 50 5.81 12.46 10.35
CA ALA A 50 5.88 11.96 8.99
C ALA A 50 5.21 12.92 8.01
N SER A 51 5.88 13.17 6.89
CA SER A 51 5.32 13.90 5.75
C SER A 51 5.03 12.96 4.57
N PHE A 52 5.54 11.73 4.62
CA PHE A 52 5.38 10.72 3.59
C PHE A 52 4.91 9.38 4.18
N ILE A 53 4.03 8.72 3.43
CA ILE A 53 3.63 7.34 3.66
C ILE A 53 3.90 6.57 2.38
N PHE A 54 4.75 5.56 2.42
CA PHE A 54 5.06 4.72 1.26
C PHE A 54 4.29 3.41 1.37
N VAL A 55 3.37 3.20 0.45
CA VAL A 55 2.61 1.95 0.33
C VAL A 55 3.16 1.16 -0.84
N TYR A 56 3.92 0.11 -0.54
CA TYR A 56 4.57 -0.71 -1.56
C TYR A 56 4.16 -2.17 -1.47
N GLY A 57 4.19 -2.85 -2.61
CA GLY A 57 3.84 -4.25 -2.71
C GLY A 57 3.85 -4.73 -4.15
N PRO A 58 3.59 -6.01 -4.39
CA PRO A 58 3.67 -6.57 -5.73
C PRO A 58 2.62 -5.95 -6.66
N SER A 59 2.89 -5.96 -7.97
CA SER A 59 1.90 -5.50 -8.94
C SER A 59 0.64 -6.37 -8.87
N GLY A 60 -0.53 -5.74 -8.97
CA GLY A 60 -1.82 -6.44 -8.87
C GLY A 60 -2.18 -6.97 -7.47
N ILE A 61 -1.60 -6.47 -6.37
CA ILE A 61 -2.09 -6.83 -5.01
C ILE A 61 -3.38 -6.11 -4.61
N GLY A 62 -3.64 -4.92 -5.19
CA GLY A 62 -4.80 -4.08 -4.86
C GLY A 62 -4.48 -2.67 -4.35
N LYS A 63 -3.30 -2.11 -4.66
CA LYS A 63 -2.89 -0.77 -4.22
C LYS A 63 -3.82 0.35 -4.72
N THR A 64 -4.18 0.35 -6.00
CA THR A 64 -5.15 1.32 -6.55
C THR A 64 -6.51 1.20 -5.87
N THR A 65 -6.96 -0.04 -5.58
CA THR A 65 -8.18 -0.28 -4.80
C THR A 65 -8.08 0.31 -3.40
N MET A 66 -6.94 0.15 -2.73
CA MET A 66 -6.67 0.75 -1.42
C MET A 66 -6.73 2.28 -1.49
N ARG A 67 -6.09 2.89 -2.50
CA ARG A 67 -6.11 4.33 -2.73
C ARG A 67 -7.54 4.86 -2.85
N LEU A 68 -8.38 4.21 -3.66
CA LEU A 68 -9.79 4.59 -3.85
C LEU A 68 -10.61 4.46 -2.55
N ARG A 69 -10.34 3.43 -1.73
CA ARG A 69 -11.01 3.27 -0.43
C ARG A 69 -10.61 4.35 0.57
N ILE A 70 -9.33 4.69 0.64
CA ILE A 70 -8.82 5.79 1.47
C ILE A 70 -9.47 7.11 1.03
N GLU A 71 -9.51 7.36 -0.28
CA GLU A 71 -10.14 8.55 -0.86
C GLU A 71 -11.62 8.65 -0.44
N GLN A 72 -12.38 7.58 -0.62
CA GLN A 72 -13.79 7.52 -0.19
C GLN A 72 -13.95 7.72 1.32
N ALA A 73 -13.09 7.10 2.13
CA ALA A 73 -13.14 7.24 3.59
C ALA A 73 -12.89 8.69 4.03
N LEU A 74 -11.86 9.34 3.49
CA LEU A 74 -11.54 10.73 3.82
C LEU A 74 -12.63 11.71 3.35
N ILE A 75 -13.22 11.49 2.17
CA ILE A 75 -14.38 12.28 1.70
C ILE A 75 -15.55 12.11 2.66
N ASN A 76 -15.89 10.87 3.02
CA ASN A 76 -17.01 10.56 3.93
C ASN A 76 -16.81 11.19 5.32
N GLN A 77 -15.60 11.14 5.87
CA GLN A 77 -15.26 11.78 7.14
C GLN A 77 -15.43 13.31 7.08
N ALA A 78 -15.15 13.93 5.92
CA ALA A 78 -15.20 15.38 5.76
C ALA A 78 -16.58 15.92 5.33
N LEU A 79 -17.57 15.05 5.02
CA LEU A 79 -18.92 15.48 4.64
C LEU A 79 -19.57 16.51 5.59
N PRO A 80 -19.40 16.44 6.93
CA PRO A 80 -19.92 17.47 7.83
C PRO A 80 -19.27 18.84 7.60
N GLU A 81 -17.95 18.88 7.41
CA GLU A 81 -17.17 20.11 7.21
C GLU A 81 -17.47 20.75 5.86
N LEU A 82 -17.68 19.94 4.82
CA LEU A 82 -18.02 20.40 3.46
C LEU A 82 -19.35 21.16 3.38
N LYS A 83 -20.25 20.99 4.37
CA LYS A 83 -21.47 21.79 4.47
C LYS A 83 -21.17 23.26 4.81
N THR A 84 -20.12 23.49 5.59
CA THR A 84 -19.71 24.84 6.05
C THR A 84 -18.61 25.44 5.20
N ASP A 85 -17.64 24.63 4.75
CA ASP A 85 -16.55 25.05 3.88
C ASP A 85 -16.59 24.25 2.58
N ARG A 86 -17.33 24.78 1.59
CA ARG A 86 -17.40 24.19 0.25
C ARG A 86 -16.08 24.31 -0.53
N GLY A 87 -15.14 25.11 -0.03
CA GLY A 87 -13.83 25.26 -0.65
C GLY A 87 -12.84 24.17 -0.25
N HIS A 88 -13.10 23.44 0.83
CA HIS A 88 -12.25 22.36 1.31
C HIS A 88 -12.28 21.15 0.36
N ILE A 89 -11.11 20.57 0.10
CA ILE A 89 -10.97 19.31 -0.63
C ILE A 89 -10.28 18.33 0.32
N PRO A 90 -10.97 17.26 0.80
CA PRO A 90 -10.45 16.41 1.86
C PRO A 90 -9.22 15.60 1.48
N VAL A 91 -9.11 15.24 0.20
CA VAL A 91 -8.11 14.34 -0.34
C VAL A 91 -7.94 14.61 -1.83
N VAL A 92 -6.73 14.42 -2.33
CA VAL A 92 -6.42 14.52 -3.76
C VAL A 92 -5.77 13.23 -4.21
N GLY A 93 -6.20 12.67 -5.34
CA GLY A 93 -5.58 11.51 -5.96
C GLY A 93 -5.04 11.81 -7.35
N VAL A 94 -3.79 11.45 -7.60
CA VAL A 94 -3.16 11.53 -8.94
C VAL A 94 -2.36 10.26 -9.25
N GLU A 95 -2.19 9.96 -10.52
CA GLU A 95 -1.28 8.93 -10.99
C GLU A 95 0.02 9.58 -11.48
N ALA A 96 1.17 9.08 -11.02
CA ALA A 96 2.47 9.47 -11.53
C ALA A 96 2.73 8.73 -12.85
N LEU A 97 2.48 9.39 -13.98
CA LEU A 97 2.65 8.75 -15.27
C LEU A 97 4.12 8.49 -15.61
N GLY A 98 4.38 7.33 -16.22
CA GLY A 98 5.64 7.06 -16.89
C GLY A 98 5.83 7.99 -18.09
N THR A 99 7.04 8.50 -18.25
CA THR A 99 7.42 9.31 -19.40
C THR A 99 8.09 8.45 -20.47
N GLU A 100 7.89 8.79 -21.75
CA GLU A 100 8.70 8.25 -22.86
C GLU A 100 10.14 8.80 -22.83
N SER A 101 10.34 9.92 -22.12
CA SER A 101 11.65 10.55 -21.93
C SER A 101 12.39 9.95 -20.73
N THR A 102 13.71 10.20 -20.68
CA THR A 102 14.58 9.81 -19.55
C THR A 102 14.33 10.61 -18.25
N GLN A 103 13.30 11.47 -18.22
CA GLN A 103 13.03 12.37 -17.11
C GLN A 103 11.55 12.48 -16.77
N PHE A 104 11.24 12.40 -15.48
CA PHE A 104 9.88 12.62 -14.99
C PHE A 104 9.34 14.01 -15.35
N ASN A 105 8.12 14.06 -15.91
CA ASN A 105 7.53 15.30 -16.39
C ASN A 105 6.78 16.03 -15.26
N TRP A 106 7.52 16.83 -14.51
CA TRP A 106 6.97 17.66 -13.45
C TRP A 106 5.88 18.64 -13.92
N LYS A 107 5.96 19.15 -15.16
CA LYS A 107 4.94 20.05 -15.72
C LYS A 107 3.59 19.35 -15.86
N ASP A 108 3.60 18.13 -16.40
CA ASP A 108 2.38 17.31 -16.52
C ASP A 108 1.85 16.90 -15.14
N TYR A 109 2.73 16.47 -14.25
CA TYR A 109 2.35 16.12 -12.87
C TYR A 109 1.65 17.26 -12.14
N PHE A 110 2.21 18.48 -12.16
CA PHE A 110 1.58 19.65 -11.52
C PHE A 110 0.27 20.03 -12.19
N THR A 111 0.19 19.93 -13.52
CA THR A 111 -1.05 20.19 -14.26
C THR A 111 -2.17 19.24 -13.82
N ARG A 112 -1.91 17.93 -13.81
CA ARG A 112 -2.87 16.91 -13.37
C ARG A 112 -3.27 17.09 -11.91
N SER A 113 -2.32 17.45 -11.05
CA SER A 113 -2.57 17.74 -9.64
C SER A 113 -3.52 18.93 -9.45
N LEU A 114 -3.34 19.99 -10.23
CA LEU A 114 -4.24 21.16 -10.20
C LEU A 114 -5.64 20.83 -10.73
N ILE A 115 -5.73 19.97 -11.76
CA ILE A 115 -7.01 19.47 -12.27
C ILE A 115 -7.72 18.63 -11.19
N ALA A 116 -7.02 17.71 -10.54
CA ALA A 116 -7.56 16.86 -9.48
C ALA A 116 -7.98 17.63 -8.22
N LEU A 117 -7.34 18.78 -7.95
CA LEU A 117 -7.74 19.74 -6.91
C LEU A 117 -8.95 20.58 -7.27
N GLU A 118 -9.61 20.28 -8.40
CA GLU A 118 -10.78 20.99 -8.92
C GLU A 118 -10.69 22.52 -8.79
N GLU A 119 -9.53 23.16 -8.79
CA GLU A 119 -9.30 24.48 -8.16
C GLU A 119 -10.29 25.58 -8.65
N PRO A 120 -11.39 25.90 -7.93
CA PRO A 120 -12.29 26.98 -8.34
C PRO A 120 -11.62 28.36 -8.19
N LEU A 121 -12.13 29.32 -8.98
CA LEU A 121 -11.81 30.76 -8.92
C LEU A 121 -10.37 31.15 -9.30
N ILE A 122 -9.68 30.37 -10.12
CA ILE A 122 -8.37 30.76 -10.67
C ILE A 122 -8.42 32.11 -11.40
N GLU A 123 -9.54 32.44 -12.05
CA GLU A 123 -9.77 33.72 -12.73
C GLU A 123 -9.89 34.93 -11.79
N TYR A 124 -10.24 34.71 -10.52
CA TYR A 124 -10.49 35.77 -9.53
C TYR A 124 -9.32 35.96 -8.56
N LYS A 125 -8.22 35.20 -8.73
CA LYS A 125 -7.00 35.43 -7.96
C LYS A 125 -6.40 36.76 -8.43
N VAL A 126 -6.27 37.72 -7.51
CA VAL A 126 -5.50 38.94 -7.70
C VAL A 126 -4.15 38.56 -8.31
N ASP A 127 -3.82 39.17 -9.44
CA ASP A 127 -2.70 38.79 -10.31
C ASP A 127 -1.36 38.96 -9.58
N TYR A 128 -0.89 37.91 -8.91
CA TYR A 128 0.46 37.81 -8.35
C TYR A 128 1.48 37.26 -9.39
N GLY A 129 1.17 37.39 -10.70
CA GLY A 129 2.08 37.02 -11.79
C GLY A 129 1.86 35.63 -12.40
N MET A 130 0.64 35.07 -12.34
CA MET A 130 0.32 33.78 -12.96
C MET A 130 -0.54 33.97 -14.22
N ARG A 131 0.09 34.40 -15.32
CA ARG A 131 -0.59 34.55 -16.61
C ARG A 131 -0.74 33.18 -17.29
N GLY A 132 -1.98 32.75 -17.54
CA GLY A 132 -2.29 31.61 -18.43
C GLY A 132 -2.80 30.34 -17.75
N ILE A 133 -3.16 30.38 -16.48
CA ILE A 133 -4.00 29.34 -15.85
C ILE A 133 -5.36 29.99 -15.62
N GLN A 134 -6.43 29.49 -16.24
CA GLN A 134 -7.78 30.08 -16.20
C GLN A 134 -8.84 28.96 -16.21
N ARG A 135 -10.12 29.28 -15.98
CA ARG A 135 -11.20 28.35 -16.33
C ARG A 135 -11.81 28.78 -17.66
N ASN A 136 -12.42 27.84 -18.37
CA ASN A 136 -13.22 28.16 -19.55
C ASN A 136 -14.67 28.50 -19.12
N ALA A 137 -15.52 28.87 -20.09
CA ALA A 137 -16.92 29.19 -19.84
C ALA A 137 -17.73 28.03 -19.23
N GLN A 138 -17.22 26.79 -19.35
CA GLN A 138 -17.79 25.56 -18.79
C GLN A 138 -17.27 25.29 -17.37
N GLY A 139 -16.40 26.14 -16.85
CA GLY A 139 -15.79 26.00 -15.54
C GLY A 139 -14.66 24.98 -15.50
N GLU A 140 -14.11 24.52 -16.61
CA GLU A 140 -12.99 23.57 -16.64
C GLU A 140 -11.65 24.28 -16.61
N LEU A 141 -10.66 23.69 -15.93
CA LEU A 141 -9.31 24.26 -15.86
C LEU A 141 -8.62 24.23 -17.22
N THR A 142 -8.22 25.40 -17.72
CA THR A 142 -7.46 25.58 -18.95
C THR A 142 -6.08 26.17 -18.64
N ILE A 143 -5.03 25.50 -19.10
CA ILE A 143 -3.64 25.91 -18.90
C ILE A 143 -3.02 26.23 -20.25
N GLU A 144 -2.58 27.48 -20.43
CA GLU A 144 -1.91 27.91 -21.65
C GLU A 144 -0.55 27.19 -21.82
N PRO A 145 -0.14 26.86 -23.05
CA PRO A 145 1.10 26.13 -23.31
C PRO A 145 2.36 26.80 -22.73
N LYS A 146 2.35 28.14 -22.64
CA LYS A 146 3.47 28.97 -22.17
C LYS A 146 3.73 28.89 -20.66
N VAL A 147 2.78 28.39 -19.87
CA VAL A 147 2.95 28.28 -18.41
C VAL A 147 4.09 27.31 -18.08
N THR A 148 4.99 27.75 -17.22
CA THR A 148 6.20 27.02 -16.84
C THR A 148 5.95 26.09 -15.64
N ALA A 149 6.79 25.07 -15.47
CA ALA A 149 6.68 24.16 -14.32
C ALA A 149 6.77 24.87 -12.95
N PRO A 150 7.64 25.88 -12.74
CA PRO A 150 7.67 26.63 -11.48
C PRO A 150 6.38 27.41 -11.18
N GLU A 151 5.70 27.95 -12.20
CA GLU A 151 4.41 28.64 -12.02
C GLU A 151 3.32 27.65 -11.60
N LEU A 152 3.24 26.48 -12.26
CA LEU A 152 2.32 25.41 -11.88
C LEU A 152 2.60 24.90 -10.46
N ARG A 153 3.87 24.78 -10.09
CA ARG A 153 4.26 24.38 -8.74
C ARG A 153 3.76 25.37 -7.69
N ARG A 154 3.96 26.67 -7.91
CA ARG A 154 3.44 27.72 -7.00
C ARG A 154 1.92 27.71 -6.92
N ALA A 155 1.24 27.49 -8.04
CA ALA A 155 -0.20 27.33 -8.07
C ALA A 155 -0.65 26.13 -7.22
N LEU A 156 0.04 24.99 -7.35
CA LEU A 156 -0.24 23.78 -6.58
C LEU A 156 0.03 23.99 -5.08
N GLU A 157 1.15 24.61 -4.72
CA GLU A 157 1.46 24.95 -3.32
C GLU A 157 0.35 25.80 -2.69
N ASN A 158 -0.14 26.81 -3.41
CA ASN A 158 -1.25 27.64 -2.93
C ASN A 158 -2.56 26.85 -2.85
N ALA A 159 -2.90 26.07 -3.88
CA ALA A 159 -4.11 25.25 -3.87
C ALA A 159 -4.12 24.30 -2.67
N LEU A 160 -3.02 23.58 -2.41
CA LEU A 160 -2.91 22.69 -1.26
C LEU A 160 -3.06 23.44 0.08
N LYS A 161 -2.47 24.64 0.22
CA LYS A 161 -2.61 25.46 1.44
C LYS A 161 -4.04 25.91 1.70
N TYR A 162 -4.78 26.31 0.67
CA TYR A 162 -6.14 26.86 0.84
C TYR A 162 -7.21 25.77 0.87
N ARG A 163 -7.04 24.69 0.09
CA ARG A 163 -7.96 23.53 0.05
C ARG A 163 -7.80 22.61 1.24
N ARG A 164 -6.61 22.60 1.86
CA ARG A 164 -6.29 21.88 3.09
C ARG A 164 -6.61 20.38 3.05
N PRO A 165 -6.21 19.62 2.02
CA PRO A 165 -6.42 18.17 2.03
C PRO A 165 -5.67 17.52 3.18
N LYS A 166 -6.28 16.50 3.80
CA LYS A 166 -5.63 15.67 4.81
C LYS A 166 -4.51 14.82 4.19
N ALA A 167 -4.70 14.37 2.95
CA ALA A 167 -3.74 13.57 2.23
C ALA A 167 -3.67 13.89 0.73
N PHE A 168 -2.47 13.77 0.17
CA PHE A 168 -2.21 13.80 -1.27
C PHE A 168 -1.73 12.42 -1.72
N LEU A 169 -2.57 11.70 -2.45
CA LEU A 169 -2.35 10.32 -2.89
C LEU A 169 -1.71 10.29 -4.28
N ILE A 170 -0.61 9.57 -4.43
CA ILE A 170 0.14 9.42 -5.68
C ILE A 170 0.20 7.94 -6.03
N ASP A 171 -0.51 7.50 -7.07
CA ASP A 171 -0.44 6.14 -7.59
C ASP A 171 0.73 5.97 -8.57
N GLU A 172 1.21 4.73 -8.76
CA GLU A 172 2.33 4.39 -9.65
C GLU A 172 3.61 5.23 -9.41
N ALA A 173 3.88 5.60 -8.15
CA ALA A 173 4.95 6.53 -7.78
C ALA A 173 6.37 6.04 -8.15
N GLN A 174 6.56 4.75 -8.45
CA GLN A 174 7.83 4.25 -8.99
C GLN A 174 8.17 4.86 -10.35
N HIS A 175 7.21 5.39 -11.11
CA HIS A 175 7.49 6.11 -12.36
C HIS A 175 8.28 7.40 -12.14
N MET A 176 8.25 7.97 -10.93
CA MET A 176 9.11 9.09 -10.55
C MET A 176 10.60 8.69 -10.46
N GLN A 177 10.91 7.39 -10.55
CA GLN A 177 12.28 6.85 -10.49
C GLN A 177 12.95 6.64 -11.84
N LYS A 178 12.18 6.50 -12.92
CA LYS A 178 12.70 6.10 -14.25
C LYS A 178 13.62 7.19 -14.82
N MET A 179 14.88 7.20 -14.40
CA MET A 179 15.91 8.15 -14.81
C MET A 179 17.29 7.46 -14.82
N ALA A 180 18.18 7.96 -15.69
CA ALA A 180 19.51 7.38 -15.89
C ALA A 180 20.54 7.66 -14.77
N SER A 181 20.22 8.45 -13.73
CA SER A 181 21.18 8.76 -12.65
C SER A 181 20.56 8.97 -11.27
N GLY A 182 21.24 8.48 -10.22
CA GLY A 182 20.79 8.58 -8.82
C GLY A 182 20.70 10.01 -8.28
N ARG A 183 21.49 10.95 -8.82
CA ARG A 183 21.40 12.38 -8.43
C ARG A 183 20.04 12.98 -8.76
N ARG A 184 19.47 12.64 -9.92
CA ARG A 184 18.16 13.15 -10.33
C ARG A 184 17.01 12.52 -9.54
N LEU A 185 17.19 11.28 -9.11
CA LEU A 185 16.26 10.62 -8.20
C LEU A 185 16.18 11.36 -6.85
N GLN A 186 17.32 11.81 -6.34
CA GLN A 186 17.39 12.67 -5.15
C GLN A 186 16.71 14.02 -5.38
N ASP A 187 16.96 14.68 -6.52
CA ASP A 187 16.30 15.95 -6.87
C ASP A 187 14.77 15.82 -6.90
N ASN A 188 14.24 14.71 -7.43
CA ASN A 188 12.80 14.44 -7.45
C ASN A 188 12.21 14.31 -6.03
N MET A 189 12.93 13.63 -5.13
CA MET A 189 12.52 13.52 -3.73
C MET A 189 12.64 14.84 -2.97
N ASP A 190 13.68 15.63 -3.24
CA ASP A 190 13.81 16.97 -2.65
C ASP A 190 12.68 17.89 -3.13
N CYS A 191 12.21 17.74 -4.37
CA CYS A 191 11.02 18.44 -4.87
C CYS A 191 9.75 18.07 -4.09
N LEU A 192 9.44 16.78 -3.95
CA LEU A 192 8.28 16.32 -3.16
C LEU A 192 8.38 16.75 -1.70
N LYS A 193 9.57 16.61 -1.10
CA LYS A 193 9.83 17.00 0.29
C LYS A 193 9.61 18.48 0.49
N SER A 194 10.10 19.30 -0.44
CA SER A 194 9.86 20.73 -0.41
C SER A 194 8.38 21.05 -0.50
N LEU A 195 7.62 20.34 -1.35
CA LEU A 195 6.18 20.53 -1.48
C LEU A 195 5.45 20.17 -0.17
N ALA A 196 5.68 18.97 0.37
CA ALA A 196 5.07 18.51 1.61
C ALA A 196 5.41 19.41 2.81
N ASN A 197 6.66 19.87 2.92
CA ASN A 197 7.06 20.80 3.98
C ASN A 197 6.39 22.18 3.87
N LEU A 198 6.21 22.69 2.64
CA LEU A 198 5.63 24.01 2.42
C LEU A 198 4.11 24.01 2.61
N THR A 199 3.44 22.90 2.34
CA THR A 199 1.98 22.78 2.41
C THR A 199 1.50 22.16 3.72
N GLY A 200 2.36 21.38 4.40
CA GLY A 200 2.00 20.61 5.60
C GLY A 200 1.12 19.39 5.29
N VAL A 201 0.90 19.07 4.01
CA VAL A 201 0.04 17.96 3.58
C VAL A 201 0.85 16.66 3.63
N VAL A 202 0.23 15.58 4.11
CA VAL A 202 0.82 14.23 4.09
C VAL A 202 0.71 13.66 2.68
N HIS A 203 1.83 13.19 2.12
CA HIS A 203 1.87 12.58 0.80
C HIS A 203 1.92 11.06 0.90
N VAL A 204 0.95 10.36 0.30
CA VAL A 204 0.88 8.90 0.28
C VAL A 204 1.27 8.40 -1.11
N LEU A 205 2.38 7.69 -1.21
CA LEU A 205 2.92 7.17 -2.47
C LEU A 205 2.63 5.67 -2.56
N PHE A 206 1.84 5.27 -3.54
CA PHE A 206 1.56 3.87 -3.87
C PHE A 206 2.47 3.43 -5.02
N GLY A 207 3.06 2.24 -4.90
CA GLY A 207 3.93 1.74 -5.96
C GLY A 207 4.42 0.32 -5.77
N THR A 208 5.30 -0.12 -6.66
CA THR A 208 5.97 -1.43 -6.55
C THR A 208 7.09 -1.38 -5.49
N TYR A 209 7.76 -2.51 -5.28
CA TYR A 209 8.94 -2.58 -4.42
C TYR A 209 10.08 -1.65 -4.86
N GLU A 210 10.03 -1.12 -6.08
CA GLU A 210 10.94 -0.07 -6.54
C GLU A 210 10.91 1.15 -5.60
N LEU A 211 9.78 1.47 -4.95
CA LEU A 211 9.69 2.56 -3.97
C LEU A 211 10.69 2.43 -2.81
N LEU A 212 11.17 1.23 -2.49
CA LEU A 212 12.18 1.01 -1.45
C LEU A 212 13.51 1.73 -1.76
N LEU A 213 13.78 2.04 -3.02
CA LEU A 213 14.93 2.86 -3.39
C LEU A 213 14.82 4.27 -2.79
N PHE A 214 13.62 4.87 -2.72
CA PHE A 214 13.42 6.20 -2.15
C PHE A 214 13.75 6.26 -0.66
N ARG A 215 13.42 5.20 0.10
CA ARG A 215 13.71 5.07 1.55
C ARG A 215 15.18 5.33 1.85
N ASN A 216 16.07 4.83 0.99
CA ASN A 216 17.52 4.79 1.24
C ASN A 216 18.29 5.99 0.66
N LEU A 217 17.62 6.97 0.03
CA LEU A 217 18.31 8.10 -0.63
C LEU A 217 18.81 9.17 0.33
N SER A 218 18.14 9.35 1.48
CA SER A 218 18.53 10.37 2.45
C SER A 218 18.07 10.02 3.85
N ALA A 219 19.01 10.09 4.81
CA ALA A 219 18.69 9.93 6.24
C ALA A 219 17.63 10.94 6.72
N GLN A 220 17.53 12.12 6.08
CA GLN A 220 16.51 13.11 6.41
C GLN A 220 15.10 12.70 5.95
N LEU A 221 15.01 11.95 4.85
CA LEU A 221 13.74 11.43 4.33
C LEU A 221 13.28 10.23 5.18
N SER A 222 14.21 9.33 5.53
CA SER A 222 13.92 8.15 6.34
C SER A 222 13.22 8.45 7.67
N ARG A 223 13.48 9.60 8.30
CA ARG A 223 12.85 10.02 9.57
C ARG A 223 11.43 10.56 9.41
N ARG A 224 11.03 10.94 8.20
CA ARG A 224 9.72 11.56 7.88
C ARG A 224 8.87 10.68 6.98
N THR A 225 9.27 9.44 6.79
CA THR A 225 8.60 8.45 5.96
C THR A 225 8.14 7.30 6.83
N VAL A 226 6.88 6.91 6.68
CA VAL A 226 6.35 5.66 7.21
C VAL A 226 6.21 4.66 6.07
N ASP A 227 6.81 3.49 6.24
CA ASP A 227 6.80 2.41 5.26
C ASP A 227 5.69 1.41 5.59
N ILE A 228 4.75 1.21 4.66
CA ILE A 228 3.64 0.27 4.79
C ILE A 228 3.74 -0.76 3.67
N HIS A 229 4.09 -1.99 4.05
CA HIS A 229 4.13 -3.12 3.12
C HIS A 229 2.73 -3.69 2.92
N PHE A 230 2.31 -3.82 1.66
CA PHE A 230 1.10 -4.54 1.26
C PHE A 230 1.48 -5.88 0.62
N PRO A 231 1.66 -6.95 1.41
CA PRO A 231 2.17 -8.24 0.93
C PRO A 231 1.11 -9.03 0.16
N ARG A 232 1.58 -9.96 -0.67
CA ARG A 232 0.76 -11.06 -1.21
C ARG A 232 0.48 -12.12 -0.16
N TYR A 233 -0.57 -12.91 -0.39
CA TYR A 233 -0.82 -14.13 0.38
C TYR A 233 0.22 -15.20 0.07
N ARG A 234 0.60 -15.99 1.08
CA ARG A 234 1.57 -17.08 0.95
C ARG A 234 0.92 -18.44 1.21
N ILE A 235 1.23 -19.40 0.35
CA ILE A 235 0.73 -20.79 0.50
C ILE A 235 1.30 -21.53 1.72
N ASN A 236 2.47 -21.10 2.24
CA ASN A 236 3.11 -21.72 3.40
C ASN A 236 2.62 -21.14 4.75
N ASN A 237 1.66 -20.21 4.74
CA ASN A 237 1.03 -19.66 5.92
C ASN A 237 -0.46 -20.03 5.93
N GLN A 238 -0.88 -20.79 6.93
CA GLN A 238 -2.25 -21.30 7.03
C GLN A 238 -3.31 -20.18 7.05
N ASN A 239 -3.07 -19.10 7.79
CA ASN A 239 -3.99 -17.96 7.86
C ASN A 239 -4.12 -17.27 6.49
N ASP A 240 -3.01 -17.19 5.73
CA ASP A 240 -3.03 -16.63 4.39
C ASP A 240 -3.81 -17.52 3.41
N VAL A 241 -3.70 -18.85 3.52
CA VAL A 241 -4.46 -19.81 2.72
C VAL A 241 -5.96 -19.67 2.99
N GLU A 242 -6.36 -19.58 4.25
CA GLU A 242 -7.76 -19.39 4.65
C GLU A 242 -8.32 -18.06 4.11
N ALA A 243 -7.58 -16.97 4.28
CA ALA A 243 -7.97 -15.65 3.78
C ALA A 243 -8.07 -15.64 2.25
N PHE A 244 -7.10 -16.23 1.54
CA PHE A 244 -7.11 -16.32 0.08
C PHE A 244 -8.27 -17.17 -0.44
N THR A 245 -8.56 -18.29 0.22
CA THR A 245 -9.70 -19.16 -0.12
C THR A 245 -11.03 -18.44 0.08
N SER A 246 -11.17 -17.68 1.17
CA SER A 246 -12.33 -16.81 1.40
C SER A 246 -12.48 -15.77 0.29
N VAL A 247 -11.39 -15.20 -0.22
CA VAL A 247 -11.44 -14.28 -1.37
C VAL A 247 -11.93 -14.97 -2.64
N ILE A 248 -11.44 -16.18 -2.94
CA ILE A 248 -11.93 -16.97 -4.09
C ILE A 248 -13.44 -17.22 -3.96
N PHE A 249 -13.89 -17.64 -2.78
CA PHE A 249 -15.31 -17.86 -2.52
C PHE A 249 -16.13 -16.60 -2.73
N ASN A 250 -15.68 -15.44 -2.23
CA ASN A 250 -16.36 -14.18 -2.45
C ASN A 250 -16.42 -13.79 -3.94
N PHE A 251 -15.37 -14.05 -4.72
CA PHE A 251 -15.46 -13.84 -6.17
C PHE A 251 -16.43 -14.81 -6.84
N GLN A 252 -16.37 -16.10 -6.50
CA GLN A 252 -17.29 -17.13 -7.01
C GLN A 252 -18.75 -16.71 -6.83
N ARG A 253 -19.11 -16.26 -5.62
CA ARG A 253 -20.47 -15.87 -5.23
C ARG A 253 -20.96 -14.59 -5.90
N HIS A 254 -20.04 -13.76 -6.38
CA HIS A 254 -20.34 -12.51 -7.10
C HIS A 254 -20.15 -12.63 -8.62
N LEU A 255 -19.82 -13.81 -9.15
CA LEU A 255 -19.83 -14.03 -10.60
C LEU A 255 -21.28 -14.02 -11.11
N PRO A 256 -21.66 -13.08 -12.00
CA PRO A 256 -23.03 -12.96 -12.48
C PRO A 256 -23.29 -14.00 -13.58
N VAL A 257 -23.38 -15.27 -13.20
CA VAL A 257 -23.60 -16.44 -14.07
C VAL A 257 -24.79 -17.27 -13.55
N GLU A 258 -25.47 -18.01 -14.43
CA GLU A 258 -26.66 -18.79 -14.06
C GLU A 258 -26.31 -19.95 -13.13
N GLU A 259 -25.18 -20.60 -13.39
CA GLU A 259 -24.68 -21.76 -12.65
C GLU A 259 -23.37 -21.37 -11.94
N GLU A 260 -23.38 -21.40 -10.61
CA GLU A 260 -22.21 -21.05 -9.79
C GLU A 260 -21.06 -22.05 -10.04
N PRO A 261 -19.86 -21.59 -10.42
CA PRO A 261 -18.71 -22.47 -10.63
C PRO A 261 -18.12 -22.89 -9.29
N ASP A 262 -17.47 -24.06 -9.23
CA ASP A 262 -16.72 -24.48 -8.05
C ASP A 262 -15.23 -24.09 -8.18
N LEU A 263 -14.90 -22.91 -7.66
CA LEU A 263 -13.54 -22.37 -7.68
C LEU A 263 -12.74 -22.76 -6.43
N ILE A 264 -13.41 -22.95 -5.29
CA ILE A 264 -12.76 -23.21 -4.01
C ILE A 264 -11.95 -24.50 -4.04
N ASN A 265 -12.51 -25.57 -4.62
CA ASN A 265 -11.86 -26.88 -4.64
C ASN A 265 -10.52 -26.89 -5.41
N ASN A 266 -10.24 -25.85 -6.19
CA ASN A 266 -8.99 -25.68 -6.94
C ASN A 266 -8.19 -24.46 -6.48
N TYR A 267 -8.25 -24.08 -5.20
CA TYR A 267 -7.58 -22.86 -4.70
C TYR A 267 -6.08 -22.81 -5.01
N GLU A 268 -5.37 -23.94 -5.03
CA GLU A 268 -3.95 -24.01 -5.40
C GLU A 268 -3.70 -23.58 -6.86
N TYR A 269 -4.61 -23.93 -7.77
CA TYR A 269 -4.56 -23.49 -9.17
C TYR A 269 -4.71 -21.97 -9.28
N PHE A 270 -5.65 -21.40 -8.51
CA PHE A 270 -5.84 -19.96 -8.45
C PHE A 270 -4.67 -19.23 -7.78
N TYR A 271 -4.08 -19.82 -6.74
CA TYR A 271 -2.88 -19.31 -6.10
C TYR A 271 -1.70 -19.30 -7.09
N ALA A 272 -1.43 -20.41 -7.77
CA ALA A 272 -0.35 -20.51 -8.74
C ALA A 272 -0.54 -19.58 -9.95
N GLY A 273 -1.79 -19.35 -10.37
CA GLY A 273 -2.12 -18.45 -11.48
C GLY A 273 -2.04 -16.96 -11.11
N SER A 274 -2.29 -16.61 -9.85
CA SER A 274 -2.32 -15.22 -9.36
C SER A 274 -1.09 -14.83 -8.52
N LEU A 275 -0.24 -15.79 -8.18
CA LEU A 275 0.92 -15.63 -7.30
C LEU A 275 0.57 -15.15 -5.89
N GLY A 276 -0.67 -15.35 -5.44
CA GLY A 276 -1.19 -14.83 -4.17
C GLY A 276 -1.62 -13.35 -4.22
N CYS A 277 -1.63 -12.73 -5.40
CA CYS A 277 -2.06 -11.34 -5.60
C CYS A 277 -3.54 -11.28 -6.01
N ILE A 278 -4.37 -10.62 -5.20
CA ILE A 278 -5.83 -10.59 -5.38
C ILE A 278 -6.27 -9.85 -6.66
N GLY A 279 -5.58 -8.78 -7.05
CA GLY A 279 -5.84 -8.07 -8.31
C GLY A 279 -5.53 -8.94 -9.53
N ILE A 280 -4.41 -9.68 -9.53
CA ILE A 280 -4.09 -10.63 -10.62
C ILE A 280 -5.17 -11.71 -10.74
N LEU A 281 -5.64 -12.24 -9.60
CA LEU A 281 -6.76 -13.17 -9.55
C LEU A 281 -8.03 -12.55 -10.15
N LYS A 282 -8.39 -11.33 -9.72
CA LYS A 282 -9.58 -10.62 -10.20
C LYS A 282 -9.53 -10.36 -11.71
N ASP A 283 -8.40 -9.92 -12.22
CA ASP A 283 -8.20 -9.65 -13.66
C ASP A 283 -8.32 -10.94 -14.48
N TRP A 284 -7.80 -12.04 -13.96
CA TRP A 284 -7.93 -13.35 -14.59
C TRP A 284 -9.39 -13.83 -14.62
N LEU A 285 -10.09 -13.79 -13.48
CA LEU A 285 -11.51 -14.15 -13.41
C LEU A 285 -12.37 -13.27 -14.32
N THR A 286 -12.09 -11.97 -14.38
CA THR A 286 -12.78 -11.02 -15.26
C THR A 286 -12.59 -11.38 -16.74
N ARG A 287 -11.35 -11.68 -17.16
CA ARG A 287 -11.06 -12.08 -18.54
C ARG A 287 -11.74 -13.41 -18.90
N ALA A 288 -11.76 -14.36 -17.98
CA ALA A 288 -12.42 -15.65 -18.16
C ALA A 288 -13.95 -15.51 -18.20
N LEU A 289 -14.53 -14.67 -17.34
CA LEU A 289 -15.96 -14.33 -17.36
C LEU A 289 -16.36 -13.68 -18.69
N LYS A 290 -15.58 -12.70 -19.18
CA LYS A 290 -15.82 -12.06 -20.47
C LYS A 290 -15.88 -13.08 -21.62
N LEU A 291 -15.01 -14.09 -21.59
CA LEU A 291 -15.03 -15.18 -22.57
C LEU A 291 -16.29 -16.03 -22.44
N SER A 292 -16.63 -16.48 -21.22
CA SER A 292 -17.84 -17.28 -20.97
C SER A 292 -19.11 -16.57 -21.46
N LEU A 293 -19.26 -15.29 -21.09
CA LEU A 293 -20.42 -14.48 -21.49
C LEU A 293 -20.50 -14.28 -23.01
N LYS A 294 -19.35 -14.12 -23.69
CA LYS A 294 -19.30 -14.02 -25.15
C LYS A 294 -19.76 -15.32 -25.84
N GLU A 295 -19.48 -16.47 -25.23
CA GLU A 295 -19.89 -17.79 -25.73
C GLU A 295 -21.32 -18.17 -25.34
N GLY A 296 -22.04 -17.31 -24.60
CA GLY A 296 -23.37 -17.63 -24.06
C GLY A 296 -23.33 -18.71 -22.97
N GLY A 297 -22.18 -18.88 -22.31
CA GLY A 297 -21.99 -19.87 -21.25
C GLY A 297 -22.80 -19.55 -19.98
N LYS A 298 -23.37 -20.60 -19.38
CA LYS A 298 -24.12 -20.50 -18.12
C LYS A 298 -23.25 -20.41 -16.87
N SER A 299 -21.99 -20.81 -16.96
CA SER A 299 -21.02 -20.85 -15.85
C SER A 299 -19.60 -20.49 -16.30
N LEU A 300 -18.70 -20.31 -15.34
CA LEU A 300 -17.27 -20.17 -15.58
C LEU A 300 -16.58 -21.53 -15.53
N THR A 301 -16.17 -22.06 -16.68
CA THR A 301 -15.55 -23.40 -16.76
C THR A 301 -14.02 -23.33 -16.67
N LEU A 302 -13.38 -24.48 -16.35
CA LEU A 302 -11.92 -24.62 -16.39
C LEU A 302 -11.33 -24.24 -17.77
N LYS A 303 -12.02 -24.59 -18.86
CA LYS A 303 -11.60 -24.20 -20.22
C LYS A 303 -11.48 -22.69 -20.39
N HIS A 304 -12.43 -21.91 -19.85
CA HIS A 304 -12.35 -20.44 -19.92
C HIS A 304 -11.18 -19.89 -19.09
N LEU A 305 -10.92 -20.49 -17.92
CA LEU A 305 -9.82 -20.11 -17.04
C LEU A 305 -8.47 -20.38 -17.69
N GLU A 306 -8.26 -21.58 -18.23
CA GLU A 306 -7.03 -21.97 -18.92
C GLU A 306 -6.72 -21.08 -20.12
N GLN A 307 -7.72 -20.78 -20.95
CA GLN A 307 -7.55 -19.90 -22.12
C GLN A 307 -7.20 -18.46 -21.77
N ARG A 308 -7.53 -18.02 -20.55
CA ARG A 308 -7.29 -16.65 -20.08
C ARG A 308 -6.19 -16.56 -19.03
N ALA A 309 -5.55 -17.68 -18.69
CA ALA A 309 -4.43 -17.72 -17.78
C ALA A 309 -3.25 -16.95 -18.38
N TRP A 310 -2.48 -16.29 -17.51
CA TRP A 310 -1.18 -15.76 -17.90
C TRP A 310 -0.23 -16.89 -18.24
N SER A 311 0.62 -16.68 -19.26
CA SER A 311 1.60 -17.70 -19.64
C SER A 311 2.55 -18.01 -18.48
N VAL A 312 3.12 -19.22 -18.48
CA VAL A 312 4.11 -19.61 -17.46
C VAL A 312 5.27 -18.62 -17.43
N ALA A 313 5.75 -18.17 -18.60
CA ALA A 313 6.84 -17.19 -18.69
C ALA A 313 6.47 -15.85 -18.04
N GLN A 314 5.26 -15.34 -18.28
CA GLN A 314 4.78 -14.10 -17.65
C GLN A 314 4.71 -14.24 -16.12
N ARG A 315 4.15 -15.35 -15.63
CA ARG A 315 4.06 -15.62 -14.19
C ARG A 315 5.43 -15.79 -13.54
N GLN A 316 6.39 -16.40 -14.23
CA GLN A 316 7.77 -16.51 -13.75
C GLN A 316 8.46 -15.15 -13.65
N THR A 317 8.27 -14.26 -14.64
CA THR A 317 8.79 -12.89 -14.58
C THR A 317 8.20 -12.12 -13.41
N MET A 318 6.86 -12.14 -13.28
CA MET A 318 6.17 -11.51 -12.15
C MET A 318 6.68 -12.07 -10.81
N LEU A 319 6.79 -13.40 -10.68
CA LEU A 319 7.27 -14.02 -9.43
C LEU A 319 8.69 -13.57 -9.08
N LYS A 320 9.60 -13.49 -10.05
CA LYS A 320 10.97 -13.01 -9.83
C LYS A 320 11.01 -11.58 -9.30
N GLU A 321 10.21 -10.68 -9.88
CA GLU A 321 10.10 -9.28 -9.43
C GLU A 321 9.55 -9.21 -7.99
N ILE A 322 8.52 -10.01 -7.70
CA ILE A 322 7.92 -10.09 -6.36
C ILE A 322 8.95 -10.57 -5.35
N GLU A 323 9.64 -11.67 -5.62
CA GLU A 323 10.63 -12.26 -4.72
C GLU A 323 11.85 -11.35 -4.51
N GLU A 324 12.30 -10.65 -5.56
CA GLU A 324 13.40 -9.68 -5.43
C GLU A 324 13.00 -8.51 -4.52
N GLY A 325 11.80 -7.96 -4.70
CA GLY A 325 11.30 -6.91 -3.82
C GLY A 325 11.10 -7.37 -2.38
N GLU A 326 10.56 -8.58 -2.18
CA GLU A 326 10.40 -9.19 -0.86
C GLU A 326 11.76 -9.44 -0.16
N ARG A 327 12.81 -9.82 -0.91
CA ARG A 327 14.16 -9.99 -0.35
C ARG A 327 14.74 -8.70 0.22
N GLN A 328 14.42 -7.55 -0.36
CA GLN A 328 14.92 -6.26 0.13
C GLN A 328 14.39 -5.90 1.52
N LEU A 329 13.22 -6.43 1.88
CA LEU A 329 12.58 -6.19 3.19
C LEU A 329 13.15 -7.05 4.30
N ILE A 330 13.92 -8.10 3.97
CA ILE A 330 14.48 -8.98 4.98
C ILE A 330 15.59 -8.22 5.73
N GLU A 331 15.28 -7.82 6.96
CA GLU A 331 16.25 -7.36 7.95
C GLU A 331 16.88 -8.58 8.63
N ASN A 332 17.96 -9.09 8.04
CA ASN A 332 18.70 -10.19 8.64
C ASN A 332 19.43 -9.74 9.91
N THR A 333 19.61 -10.68 10.83
CA THR A 333 20.43 -10.54 12.05
C THR A 333 21.79 -9.91 11.76
N ASP A 334 22.39 -10.21 10.61
CA ASP A 334 23.67 -9.64 10.19
C ASP A 334 23.63 -8.12 9.97
N LYS A 335 22.52 -7.55 9.45
CA LYS A 335 22.37 -6.10 9.27
C LYS A 335 22.22 -5.39 10.61
N HIS A 336 21.44 -5.99 11.52
CA HIS A 336 21.30 -5.51 12.90
C HIS A 336 22.64 -5.56 13.64
N GLN A 337 23.38 -6.67 13.50
CA GLN A 337 24.70 -6.81 14.10
C GLN A 337 25.70 -5.80 13.53
N GLN A 338 25.71 -5.57 12.21
CA GLN A 338 26.55 -4.55 11.59
C GLN A 338 26.24 -3.14 12.11
N LEU A 339 24.96 -2.82 12.34
CA LEU A 339 24.58 -1.55 12.94
C LEU A 339 25.09 -1.45 14.39
N TYR A 340 24.90 -2.49 15.20
CA TYR A 340 25.38 -2.51 16.60
C TYR A 340 26.90 -2.39 16.68
N ASP A 341 27.63 -3.11 15.82
CA ASP A 341 29.08 -3.03 15.72
C ASP A 341 29.52 -1.61 15.32
N ALA A 342 28.86 -0.98 14.34
CA ALA A 342 29.14 0.39 13.92
C ALA A 342 28.83 1.44 15.00
N LEU A 343 27.87 1.15 15.89
CA LEU A 343 27.53 1.99 17.05
C LEU A 343 28.44 1.72 18.27
N GLY A 344 29.37 0.76 18.17
CA GLY A 344 30.24 0.37 19.28
C GLY A 344 29.53 -0.37 20.41
N LEU A 345 28.37 -0.97 20.14
CA LEU A 345 27.59 -1.76 21.10
C LEU A 345 28.02 -3.24 21.07
N SER A 346 28.19 -3.87 22.24
CA SER A 346 28.65 -5.26 22.34
C SER A 346 27.56 -6.26 21.94
N ARG A 347 27.99 -7.40 21.35
CA ARG A 347 27.16 -8.54 20.92
C ARG A 347 26.20 -9.11 21.96
N GLU A 348 26.55 -9.00 23.24
CA GLU A 348 25.75 -9.50 24.37
C GLU A 348 24.41 -8.74 24.48
N SER A 349 24.39 -7.46 24.11
CA SER A 349 23.19 -6.60 24.22
C SER A 349 22.07 -6.98 23.24
N PHE A 350 22.40 -7.50 22.06
CA PHE A 350 21.42 -7.87 21.03
C PHE A 350 20.87 -9.28 21.23
N THR A 351 21.74 -10.22 21.61
CA THR A 351 21.38 -11.63 21.79
C THR A 351 20.44 -11.85 22.99
N ASP A 352 20.60 -11.08 24.07
CA ASP A 352 19.71 -11.15 25.25
C ASP A 352 18.30 -10.59 24.98
N LEU A 353 18.14 -9.59 24.09
CA LEU A 353 16.84 -8.99 23.72
C LEU A 353 16.06 -9.83 22.70
N VAL A 354 16.75 -10.43 21.72
CA VAL A 354 16.10 -11.30 20.72
C VAL A 354 15.65 -12.62 21.36
N ASN A 355 16.44 -13.18 22.29
CA ASN A 355 16.08 -14.41 23.00
C ASN A 355 15.00 -14.23 24.08
N SER A 356 14.80 -13.01 24.59
CA SER A 356 13.70 -12.70 25.53
C SER A 356 12.38 -12.43 24.81
N SER A 357 12.41 -12.06 23.53
CA SER A 357 11.21 -11.84 22.69
C SER A 357 10.64 -13.13 22.07
N SER A 358 11.42 -14.21 22.05
CA SER A 358 11.00 -15.53 21.52
C SER A 358 10.37 -16.46 22.56
N ASN A 359 10.30 -16.07 23.83
CA ASN A 359 9.61 -16.83 24.88
C ASN A 359 8.25 -16.21 25.23
N GLN A 360 7.20 -16.60 24.49
CA GLN A 360 5.86 -16.64 25.05
C GLN A 360 5.74 -17.82 26.02
N PRO A 361 5.00 -17.70 27.13
CA PRO A 361 4.98 -18.72 28.18
C PRO A 361 4.04 -19.86 27.81
N ASN A 362 4.58 -20.97 27.30
CA ASN A 362 3.86 -22.24 27.34
C ASN A 362 4.07 -22.91 28.69
N GLN A 363 2.96 -23.13 29.39
CA GLN A 363 2.86 -23.91 30.62
C GLN A 363 3.14 -25.40 30.35
N SER A 364 3.67 -26.06 31.40
CA SER A 364 3.83 -27.52 31.61
C SER A 364 4.84 -28.23 30.67
N THR A 365 5.74 -29.11 31.13
CA THR A 365 5.65 -30.10 32.22
C THR A 365 7.06 -30.55 32.63
N GLU A 366 7.24 -30.94 33.90
CA GLU A 366 8.43 -31.57 34.47
C GLU A 366 8.88 -32.83 33.70
N VAL A 367 10.19 -33.06 33.54
CA VAL A 367 10.86 -34.34 33.86
C VAL A 367 12.33 -34.07 34.25
N LEU A 368 12.73 -34.64 35.40
CA LEU A 368 14.09 -34.74 35.90
C LEU A 368 14.99 -35.60 35.00
N ASP A 369 16.25 -35.21 34.77
CA ASP A 369 17.35 -36.14 35.07
C ASP A 369 18.72 -35.47 35.29
N LYS A 370 19.51 -36.11 36.14
CA LYS A 370 20.81 -35.72 36.71
C LYS A 370 21.96 -36.03 35.74
N SER A 371 23.01 -35.19 35.74
CA SER A 371 24.41 -35.66 35.97
C SER A 371 25.45 -34.54 35.98
N GLN A 372 26.08 -34.39 37.16
CA GLN A 372 27.50 -34.10 37.49
C GLN A 372 28.42 -33.54 36.36
N LYS A 373 29.18 -32.45 36.59
CA LYS A 373 30.43 -32.47 37.39
C LYS A 373 30.93 -31.07 37.78
N ARG A 374 31.58 -31.06 38.94
CA ARG A 374 32.22 -29.97 39.71
C ARG A 374 33.36 -29.24 38.97
N ASN A 375 33.58 -27.96 39.29
CA ASN A 375 34.83 -27.54 39.94
C ASN A 375 34.78 -26.22 40.74
N ARG A 376 35.03 -26.39 42.05
CA ARG A 376 35.70 -25.57 43.09
C ARG A 376 35.56 -24.03 43.18
N LYS A 377 35.20 -23.64 44.42
CA LYS A 377 35.21 -22.33 45.09
C LYS A 377 36.60 -21.68 45.25
N VAL A 378 36.65 -20.35 45.33
CA VAL A 378 37.54 -19.58 46.22
C VAL A 378 36.80 -18.39 46.87
N ALA A 379 36.83 -18.36 48.22
CA ALA A 379 36.58 -17.30 49.24
C ALA A 379 35.65 -16.09 48.96
N LYS A 380 34.48 -15.92 49.61
CA LYS A 380 34.18 -15.29 50.95
C LYS A 380 34.64 -13.82 51.06
N ARG A 381 33.81 -12.82 51.44
CA ARG A 381 32.84 -12.75 52.56
C ARG A 381 31.65 -11.82 52.28
N ASN A 382 30.54 -12.14 52.95
CA ASN A 382 29.32 -11.35 53.07
C ASN A 382 29.17 -10.99 54.57
N PRO A 383 28.87 -9.75 54.99
CA PRO A 383 28.40 -9.48 56.34
C PRO A 383 26.87 -9.35 56.31
N LYS A 384 26.17 -10.32 56.88
CA LYS A 384 24.80 -10.11 57.37
C LYS A 384 24.73 -10.46 58.85
N ARG A 385 24.15 -9.49 59.57
CA ARG A 385 23.59 -9.51 60.93
C ARG A 385 24.59 -9.56 62.08
N ASP A 386 24.44 -8.56 62.95
CA ASP A 386 23.95 -8.86 64.30
C ASP A 386 22.75 -7.97 64.64
N SER A 387 21.86 -8.53 65.43
CA SER A 387 20.67 -7.92 66.01
C SER A 387 20.79 -8.03 67.53
N ILE A 388 20.42 -6.96 68.25
CA ILE A 388 19.47 -6.93 69.39
C ILE A 388 19.74 -5.70 70.28
N LYS A 389 18.64 -5.05 70.69
CA LYS A 389 18.54 -3.96 71.68
C LYS A 389 18.67 -4.49 73.11
N GLY A 390 19.18 -3.67 74.02
CA GLY A 390 18.75 -3.68 75.43
C GLY A 390 19.68 -2.97 76.42
N LEU A 391 19.13 -1.93 77.08
CA LEU A 391 19.30 -1.48 78.50
C LEU A 391 20.72 -1.01 78.94
N ASP A 392 20.94 0.10 79.64
CA ASP A 392 20.13 1.04 80.44
C ASP A 392 20.45 2.51 80.10
#